data_AF-A0A368KQA6-F1
#
_entry.id   AF-A0A368KQA6-F1
#
_cell.length_a   1.000
_cell.length_b   1.000
_cell.length_c   1.000
_cell.angle_alpha   90.00
_cell.angle_beta   90.00
_cell.angle_gamma   90.00
#
_symmetry.space_group_name_H-M   'P 1'
#
loop_
_entity.id
_entity.type
_entity.pdbx_description
1 polymer ?
#
loop_
_entity_poly.entity_id
_entity_poly.type
_entity_poly.pdbx_seq_one_letter_code
_entity_poly.pdbx_strand_id
1 'polypeptide(L)' 'MPKSTSEVIHDLLTRRDAVLQQLAEMASTSPGGLPNTSGTGDHVDHVGLRQSLYAELKQIDDLLARLEGPQESISLGRLT' A
#
# COMPACT_ATOMS: atom_id res chain seq x y z
N MET A 1 -15.24 14.66 16.90
CA MET A 1 -14.27 14.06 17.84
C MET A 1 -13.02 13.70 17.03
N PRO A 2 -11.80 14.06 17.47
CA PRO A 2 -10.58 13.58 16.82
C PRO A 2 -10.48 12.06 16.99
N LYS A 3 -10.13 11.32 15.94
CA LYS A 3 -9.88 9.88 16.03
C LYS A 3 -8.69 9.63 16.94
N SER A 4 -8.78 8.58 17.75
CA SER A 4 -7.69 8.08 18.59
C SER A 4 -6.58 7.50 17.72
N THR A 5 -5.33 7.52 18.17
CA THR A 5 -4.19 6.97 17.43
C THR A 5 -4.42 5.51 17.00
N SER A 6 -5.03 4.70 17.87
CA SER A 6 -5.39 3.31 17.55
C SER A 6 -6.41 3.20 16.42
N GLU A 7 -7.37 4.12 16.33
CA GLU A 7 -8.38 4.13 15.28
C GLU A 7 -7.73 4.53 13.94
N VAL A 8 -6.82 5.51 13.98
CA VAL A 8 -6.05 5.92 12.79
C VAL A 8 -5.16 4.78 12.28
N ILE A 9 -4.47 4.07 13.16
CA ILE A 9 -3.64 2.91 12.78
C ILE A 9 -4.52 1.80 12.17
N HIS A 10 -5.67 1.50 12.79
CA HIS A 10 -6.59 0.49 12.26
C HIS A 10 -7.12 0.85 10.87
N ASP A 11 -7.49 2.12 10.66
CA ASP A 11 -7.92 2.61 9.35
C ASP A 11 -6.81 2.51 8.29
N LEU A 12 -5.57 2.87 8.65
CA LEU A 12 -4.41 2.77 7.76
C LEU A 12 -4.09 1.33 7.39
N LEU A 13 -4.14 0.40 8.35
CA LEU A 13 -3.95 -1.04 8.08
C LEU A 13 -5.06 -1.59 7.18
N THR A 14 -6.32 -1.24 7.46
CA THR A 14 -7.46 -1.64 6.62
C THR A 14 -7.30 -1.14 5.19
N ARG A 15 -6.83 0.11 5.02
CA ARG A 15 -6.56 0.67 3.69
C ARG A 15 -5.38 -0.02 3.00
N ARG A 16 -4.32 -0.34 3.75
CA ARG A 16 -3.16 -1.09 3.24
C ARG A 16 -3.60 -2.44 2.65
N ASP A 17 -4.42 -3.18 3.37
CA ASP A 17 -4.92 -4.49 2.92
C ASP A 17 -5.80 -4.36 1.67
N ALA A 18 -6.65 -3.33 1.60
CA ALA A 18 -7.46 -3.05 0.41
C ALA A 18 -6.61 -2.68 -0.83
N VAL A 19 -5.51 -1.95 -0.65
CA VAL A 19 -4.57 -1.62 -1.74
C VAL A 19 -3.81 -2.86 -2.20
N LEU A 20 -3.35 -3.70 -1.25
CA LEU A 20 -2.69 -4.97 -1.57
C LEU A 20 -3.62 -5.93 -2.30
N GLN A 21 -4.90 -6.00 -1.93
CA GLN A 21 -5.89 -6.81 -2.62
C GLN A 21 -6.09 -6.31 -4.06
N GLN A 22 -6.24 -4.99 -4.27
CA GLN A 22 -6.34 -4.43 -5.62
C GLN A 22 -5.10 -4.72 -6.48
N LEU A 23 -3.89 -4.60 -5.90
CA LEU A 23 -2.65 -4.96 -6.58
C LEU A 23 -2.61 -6.46 -6.93
N ALA A 24 -3.08 -7.34 -6.04
CA ALA A 24 -3.16 -8.77 -6.28
C ALA A 24 -4.17 -9.13 -7.39
N GLU A 25 -5.34 -8.49 -7.39
CA GLU A 25 -6.35 -8.63 -8.44
C GLU A 25 -5.78 -8.17 -9.80
N MET A 26 -5.05 -7.05 -9.83
CA MET A 26 -4.35 -6.56 -11.03
C MET A 26 -3.18 -7.45 -11.48
N ALA A 27 -2.58 -8.23 -10.58
CA ALA A 27 -1.52 -9.18 -10.94
C ALA A 27 -2.12 -10.49 -11.48
N SER A 28 -3.21 -10.96 -10.87
CA SER A 28 -3.91 -12.19 -11.26
C SER A 28 -4.59 -12.09 -12.64
N THR A 29 -4.97 -10.88 -13.06
CA THR A 29 -5.68 -10.64 -14.31
C THR A 29 -4.79 -10.56 -15.56
N SER A 30 -3.45 -10.59 -15.41
CA SER A 30 -2.45 -11.10 -16.39
C SER A 30 -1.07 -10.47 -16.09
N PRO A 31 0.02 -11.25 -15.98
CA PRO A 31 1.36 -10.70 -15.91
C PRO A 31 1.76 -10.14 -17.29
N GLY A 32 1.44 -8.88 -17.53
CA GLY A 32 2.03 -8.08 -18.62
C GLY A 32 1.14 -7.75 -19.83
N GLY A 33 -0.18 -7.92 -19.79
CA GLY A 33 -0.93 -7.70 -21.05
C GLY A 33 -2.44 -7.70 -20.98
N LEU A 34 -3.04 -6.90 -20.11
CA LEU A 34 -4.34 -6.35 -20.49
C LEU A 34 -4.05 -5.14 -21.38
N PRO A 35 -4.58 -5.08 -22.62
CA PRO A 35 -4.55 -3.83 -23.36
C PRO A 35 -5.16 -2.75 -22.46
N ASN A 36 -4.71 -1.50 -22.59
CA ASN A 36 -5.29 -0.35 -21.89
C ASN A 36 -6.72 -0.07 -22.40
N THR A 37 -7.54 -1.10 -22.64
CA THR A 37 -8.89 -1.04 -23.14
C THR A 37 -9.73 -2.06 -22.38
N SER A 38 -10.79 -1.59 -21.72
CA SER A 38 -11.81 -2.46 -21.10
C SER A 38 -13.00 -2.74 -22.03
N GLY A 39 -12.83 -2.48 -23.34
CA GLY A 39 -13.85 -2.60 -24.38
C GLY A 39 -13.62 -1.60 -25.53
N THR A 40 -14.56 -1.55 -26.48
CA THR A 40 -14.57 -0.54 -27.56
C THR A 40 -14.82 0.86 -26.99
N GLY A 41 -13.75 1.55 -26.60
CA GLY A 41 -13.77 2.98 -26.25
C GLY A 41 -13.17 3.33 -24.89
N ASP A 42 -13.22 2.43 -23.91
CA ASP A 42 -12.78 2.72 -22.55
C ASP A 42 -11.31 2.42 -22.33
N HIS A 43 -10.48 3.47 -22.33
CA HIS A 43 -9.06 3.34 -22.04
C HIS A 43 -8.82 3.29 -20.53
N VAL A 44 -8.53 2.11 -20.00
CA VAL A 44 -8.11 1.96 -18.59
C VAL A 44 -6.58 1.95 -18.57
N ASP A 45 -5.98 3.00 -18.02
CA ASP A 45 -4.54 3.04 -17.80
C ASP A 45 -4.17 2.17 -16.59
N HIS A 46 -3.99 0.88 -16.85
CA HIS A 46 -3.60 -0.08 -15.82
C HIS A 46 -2.19 0.19 -15.28
N VAL A 47 -1.32 0.84 -16.06
CA VAL A 47 0.04 1.18 -15.64
C VAL A 47 0.01 2.36 -14.67
N GLY A 48 -0.71 3.44 -15.02
CA GLY A 48 -0.94 4.58 -14.14
C GLY A 48 -1.62 4.18 -12.84
N LEU A 49 -2.68 3.36 -12.93
CA LEU A 49 -3.37 2.83 -11.75
C LEU A 49 -2.43 2.02 -10.84
N ARG A 50 -1.61 1.13 -11.42
CA ARG A 50 -0.64 0.33 -10.63
C ARG A 50 0.39 1.22 -9.96
N GLN A 51 0.91 2.24 -10.64
CA GLN A 51 1.85 3.20 -10.05
C GLN A 51 1.22 3.99 -8.90
N SER A 52 -0.03 4.45 -9.08
CA SER A 52 -0.78 5.15 -8.02
C SER A 52 -0.99 4.26 -6.79
N LEU A 53 -1.33 2.98 -6.97
CA LEU A 53 -1.49 2.03 -5.85
C LEU A 53 -0.18 1.79 -5.09
N TYR A 54 0.96 1.64 -5.79
CA TYR A 54 2.26 1.54 -5.13
C TYR A 54 2.66 2.83 -4.40
N ALA A 55 2.35 4.00 -4.97
CA ALA A 55 2.59 5.28 -4.32
C ALA A 55 1.73 5.44 -3.05
N GLU A 56 0.46 5.03 -3.11
CA GLU A 56 -0.45 5.01 -1.96
C GLU A 56 0.06 4.05 -0.87
N LEU A 57 0.48 2.84 -1.25
CA LEU A 57 1.05 1.88 -0.29
C LEU A 57 2.26 2.46 0.44
N LYS A 58 3.19 3.09 -0.29
CA LYS A 58 4.35 3.76 0.29
C LYS A 58 3.94 4.87 1.27
N GLN A 59 2.93 5.67 0.93
CA GLN A 59 2.44 6.73 1.82
C GLN A 59 1.83 6.18 3.10
N ILE A 60 1.09 5.06 3.02
CA ILE A 60 0.51 4.39 4.18
C ILE A 60 1.62 3.85 5.09
N ASP A 61 2.64 3.20 4.52
CA ASP A 61 3.78 2.68 5.27
C ASP A 61 4.58 3.82 5.94
N ASP A 62 4.82 4.93 5.23
CA ASP A 62 5.50 6.10 5.79
C ASP A 62 4.70 6.73 6.95
N LEU A 63 3.36 6.74 6.86
CA LEU A 63 2.49 7.22 7.93
C LEU A 63 2.50 6.27 9.14
N LEU A 64 2.42 4.96 8.90
CA LEU A 64 2.51 3.95 9.96
C LEU A 64 3.86 4.03 10.68
N ALA A 65 4.97 4.13 9.94
CA ALA A 65 6.31 4.26 10.53
C ALA A 65 6.45 5.53 11.39
N ARG A 66 5.82 6.64 10.99
CA ARG A 66 5.79 7.87 11.80
C ARG A 66 4.96 7.71 13.07
N LEU A 67 3.87 6.93 13.01
CA LEU A 67 2.99 6.68 14.15
C LEU A 67 3.59 5.66 15.13
N GLU A 68 4.34 4.67 14.65
CA GLU A 68 5.07 3.70 15.50
C GLU A 68 6.25 4.34 16.24
N GLY A 69 6.72 5.50 15.79
CA GLY A 69 7.82 6.24 16.42
C GLY A 69 9.20 5.64 16.11
N PRO A 70 10.28 6.25 16.61
CA PRO A 70 11.63 5.72 16.42
C PRO A 70 11.75 4.35 17.08
N GLN A 71 11.88 3.30 16.26
CA GLN A 71 12.34 2.01 16.78
C GLN A 71 13.80 2.17 17.19
N GLU A 72 14.06 2.24 18.50
CA GLU A 72 15.40 2.01 19.03
C GLU A 72 15.82 0.59 18.63
N SER A 73 16.60 0.49 17.55
CA SER A 73 17.28 -0.73 17.19
C SER A 73 18.33 -1.00 18.26
N ILE A 74 17.94 -1.72 19.31
CA ILE A 74 18.87 -2.23 20.31
C ILE A 74 19.75 -3.25 19.59
N SER A 75 20.92 -2.80 19.12
CA SER A 75 22.01 -3.69 18.77
C SER A 75 22.46 -4.37 20.07
N LEU A 76 21.96 -5.58 20.31
CA LEU A 76 22.51 -6.49 21.31
C LEU A 76 23.93 -6.84 20.87
N GLY A 77 24.87 -5.96 21.20
CA GLY A 77 26.30 -6.20 21.07
C GLY A 77 26.61 -7.52 21.77
N ARG A 78 27.20 -8.44 21.01
CA ARG A 78 27.65 -9.75 21.46
C ARG A 78 28.44 -9.58 22.76
N LEU A 79 27.92 -10.13 23.87
CA LEU A 79 28.73 -10.33 25.07
C LEU A 79 29.91 -11.24 24.67
N THR A 80 31.11 -10.69 24.67
CA THR A 80 32.37 -11.44 24.67
C THR A 80 32.81 -11.72 26.09
#